data_AF-A0A168KDN2-F1
#
_entry.id   AF-A0A168KDN2-F1
#
_cell.length_a   1.000
_cell.length_b   1.000
_cell.length_c   1.000
_cell.angle_alpha   90.00
_cell.angle_beta   90.00
_cell.angle_gamma   90.00
#
_symmetry.space_group_name_H-M   'P 1'
#
loop_
_entity.id
_entity.type
_entity.pdbx_description
1 polymer ?
#
loop_
_entity_poly.entity_id
_entity_poly.type
_entity_poly.pdbx_seq_one_letter_code
_entity_poly.pdbx_strand_id
1 'polypeptide(L)' 'MAGETVITVVGNLTNDPELRFTPNGAAVASFTVAS' A
#
# COMPACT_ATOMS: atom_id res chain seq x y z
N MET A 1 -1.35 -8.00 15.95
CA MET A 1 -1.58 -7.06 17.07
C MET A 1 -0.39 -6.99 18.04
N ALA A 2 0.05 -8.06 18.72
CA ALA A 2 1.29 -7.98 19.51
C ALA A 2 2.53 -8.02 18.58
N GLY A 3 3.36 -6.97 18.60
CA GLY A 3 4.59 -6.86 17.79
C GLY A 3 4.44 -6.14 16.45
N GLU A 4 3.28 -5.56 16.17
CA GLU A 4 3.00 -4.87 14.91
C GLU A 4 3.33 -3.39 15.03
N THR A 5 4.19 -2.87 14.16
CA THR A 5 4.59 -1.45 14.15
C THR A 5 3.63 -0.65 13.27
N VAL A 6 2.56 -0.14 13.87
CA VAL A 6 1.62 0.74 13.19
C VAL A 6 2.26 2.11 12.98
N ILE A 7 2.31 2.57 11.73
CA ILE A 7 2.85 3.88 11.35
C ILE A 7 1.79 4.71 10.62
N THR A 8 1.90 6.04 10.72
CA THR A 8 1.09 6.98 9.94
C THR A 8 2.00 7.70 8.96
N VAL A 9 1.59 7.76 7.68
CA VAL A 9 2.33 8.44 6.62
C VAL A 9 1.39 9.46 5.95
N VAL A 10 1.89 10.68 5.74
CA VAL A 10 1.20 11.74 5.00
C VAL A 10 2.14 12.22 3.89
N GLY A 11 1.64 12.37 2.67
CA GLY A 11 2.43 12.79 1.52
C GLY A 11 1.63 12.74 0.22
N ASN A 12 2.30 12.98 -0.90
CA ASN A 12 1.73 12.94 -2.23
C ASN A 12 1.99 11.58 -2.90
N LEU A 13 1.02 11.09 -3.69
CA LEU A 13 1.25 9.97 -4.59
C LEU A 13 2.12 10.43 -5.75
N THR A 14 3.19 9.70 -6.06
CA THR A 14 4.08 10.09 -7.16
C THR A 14 3.54 9.65 -8.52
N ASN A 15 2.77 8.56 -8.55
CA ASN A 15 2.15 7.96 -9.74
C ASN A 15 0.80 7.31 -9.36
N ASP A 16 0.05 6.86 -10.37
CA ASP A 16 -1.17 6.07 -10.15
C ASP A 16 -0.87 4.72 -9.43
N PRO A 17 -1.76 4.23 -8.54
CA PRO A 17 -1.59 2.93 -7.90
C PRO A 17 -1.69 1.76 -8.89
N GLU A 18 -0.79 0.78 -8.76
CA GLU A 18 -0.87 -0.48 -9.52
C GLU A 18 -1.77 -1.47 -8.80
N LEU A 19 -2.84 -1.92 -9.46
CA LEU A 19 -3.76 -2.94 -8.92
C LEU A 19 -3.45 -4.33 -9.50
N ARG A 20 -3.29 -5.32 -8.62
CA ARG A 20 -3.07 -6.73 -8.98
C ARG A 20 -3.97 -7.64 -8.17
N PHE A 21 -4.14 -8.87 -8.66
CA PHE A 21 -4.86 -9.92 -7.96
C PHE A 21 -3.91 -11.08 -7.64
N THR A 22 -3.98 -11.57 -6.41
CA THR A 22 -3.28 -12.79 -6.00
C THR A 22 -3.91 -14.03 -6.67
N PRO A 23 -3.21 -15.18 -6.70
CA PRO A 23 -3.80 -16.43 -7.24
C PRO A 23 -5.10 -16.86 -6.54
N ASN A 24 -5.27 -16.48 -5.27
CA ASN A 24 -6.49 -16.74 -4.50
C ASN A 24 -7.58 -15.67 -4.72
N GLY A 25 -7.39 -14.73 -5.64
CA GLY A 25 -8.37 -13.71 -6.03
C GLY A 25 -8.40 -12.45 -5.15
N ALA A 26 -7.55 -12.34 -4.13
CA ALA A 26 -7.47 -11.13 -3.31
C ALA A 26 -6.81 -9.97 -4.06
N ALA A 27 -7.40 -8.78 -4.00
CA ALA A 27 -6.88 -7.55 -4.60
C ALA A 27 -5.77 -6.93 -3.75
N VAL A 28 -4.69 -6.49 -4.39
CA VAL A 28 -3.54 -5.82 -3.76
C VAL A 28 -3.16 -4.60 -4.58
N ALA A 29 -3.06 -3.44 -3.93
CA ALA A 29 -2.61 -2.20 -4.55
C ALA A 29 -1.18 -1.86 -4.10
N SER A 30 -0.34 -1.39 -5.03
CA SER A 30 1.00 -0.87 -4.73
C SER A 30 1.08 0.58 -5.18
N PHE A 31 1.58 1.46 -4.31
CA PHE A 31 1.76 2.89 -4.59
C PHE A 31 2.94 3.46 -3.80
N THR A 32 3.50 4.56 -4.29
CA THR A 32 4.63 5.26 -3.67
C THR A 32 4.16 6.61 -3.12
N VAL A 33 4.48 6.87 -1.86
CA VAL A 33 4.22 8.15 -1.19
C VAL A 33 5.53 8.92 -1.05
N ALA A 34 5.55 10.16 -1.55
CA ALA A 34 6.62 11.12 -1.31
C ALA A 34 6.18 12.17 -0.28
N SER A 35 7.06 12.52 0.65
CA SER A 35 6.88 13.59 1.64
C SER A 35 7.90 14.70 1.45
#